data_AF-A0A854QA90-F1
#
_entry.id   AF-A0A854QA90-F1
#
_cell.length_a   1.000
_cell.length_b   1.000
_cell.length_c   1.000
_cell.angle_alpha   90.00
_cell.angle_beta   90.00
_cell.angle_gamma   90.00
#
_symmetry.space_group_name_H-M   'P 1'
#
loop_
_entity.id
_entity.type
_entity.pdbx_description
1 polymer ?
#
loop_
_entity_poly.entity_id
_entity_poly.type
_entity_poly.pdbx_seq_one_letter_code
_entity_poly.pdbx_strand_id
1 'polypeptide(L)'
;MLLYTTRRLPSIIRPACTHRRLTTFNGGPFPKKLAFAFDIDGVLKQGHNVLPEAKRTMKLLTGEDGRLTKPIPFLLITNGGGVLDHERLSFLSSELGVQLTPDQLVQSHTPMRDYAHKYKEKHVLVIGGKGESCRKVAESYGMKNAHIPQDVIAWKPSIWDRTELTKEEEAFVRPQDFSSIQFSAIFVMHDSHDWGRDTTLILDLLNSKNGYLGTRTEGRKNGEEAVELIMSNPDVEWRSDWPIPRLGQGAFRIGLESVYKATTGLDLTYTQYGKPFKATYDFSELSLRRYLASVGRDASVPLHVYMVGDNPASDIAGANAHGWSSILVRTGVFHDTHGEKPAFQPTVIADNVEKGVEWAIGREMGLC
;
A
#
# COMPACT_ATOMS: atom_id res chain seq x y z
N MET A 1 15.31 54.78 -29.72
CA MET A 1 13.89 54.68 -30.13
C MET A 1 13.61 53.23 -30.51
N LEU A 2 13.22 52.40 -29.55
CA LEU A 2 12.66 51.06 -29.77
C LEU A 2 11.84 50.71 -28.52
N LEU A 3 10.54 50.65 -28.73
CA LEU A 3 9.49 50.45 -27.73
C LEU A 3 9.50 48.99 -27.26
N TYR A 4 9.67 48.77 -25.95
CA TYR A 4 9.38 47.49 -25.31
C TYR A 4 7.86 47.34 -25.14
N THR A 5 7.23 46.52 -25.97
CA THR A 5 5.84 46.08 -25.78
C THR A 5 5.79 45.01 -24.70
N THR A 6 5.26 45.35 -23.52
CA THR A 6 4.91 44.41 -22.46
C THR A 6 3.60 43.70 -22.82
N ARG A 7 3.67 42.43 -23.22
CA ARG A 7 2.49 41.56 -23.30
C ARG A 7 2.08 41.12 -21.90
N ARG A 8 0.98 41.68 -21.38
CA ARG A 8 0.27 41.14 -20.20
C ARG A 8 -0.31 39.78 -20.57
N LEU A 9 0.09 38.74 -19.85
CA LEU A 9 -0.59 37.44 -19.86
C LEU A 9 -1.98 37.59 -19.23
N PRO A 10 -3.03 36.96 -19.76
CA PRO A 10 -4.36 37.03 -19.17
C PRO A 10 -4.37 36.29 -17.83
N SER A 11 -4.89 36.95 -16.78
CA SER A 11 -5.19 36.33 -15.50
C SER A 11 -6.19 35.20 -15.71
N ILE A 12 -5.80 33.97 -15.40
CA ILE A 12 -6.72 32.84 -15.31
C ILE A 12 -7.61 33.11 -14.09
N ILE A 13 -8.82 33.58 -14.35
CA ILE A 13 -9.89 33.65 -13.37
C ILE A 13 -10.21 32.21 -12.98
N ARG A 14 -9.74 31.77 -11.81
CA ARG A 14 -10.23 30.55 -11.18
C ARG A 14 -11.67 30.82 -10.72
N PRO A 15 -12.68 30.03 -11.13
CA PRO A 15 -13.99 30.17 -10.52
C PRO A 15 -13.84 29.77 -9.04
N ALA A 16 -14.13 30.71 -8.15
CA ALA A 16 -14.23 30.42 -6.73
C ALA A 16 -15.45 29.51 -6.53
N CYS A 17 -15.23 28.21 -6.32
CA CYS A 17 -16.33 27.32 -5.95
C CYS A 17 -16.78 27.71 -4.53
N THR A 18 -17.90 28.43 -4.43
CA THR A 18 -18.50 28.76 -3.14
C THR A 18 -18.91 27.47 -2.45
N HIS A 19 -18.28 27.15 -1.31
CA HIS A 19 -18.66 26.02 -0.46
C HIS A 19 -20.10 26.16 0.06
N ARG A 20 -21.09 25.75 -0.73
CA ARG A 20 -22.40 25.38 -0.18
C ARG A 20 -22.18 24.12 0.63
N ARG A 21 -22.36 24.21 1.96
CA ARG A 21 -22.43 23.03 2.82
C ARG A 21 -23.45 22.05 2.22
N LEU A 22 -23.11 20.77 2.21
CA LEU A 22 -23.98 19.65 1.81
C LEU A 22 -25.29 19.54 2.62
N THR A 23 -25.61 20.50 3.50
CA THR A 23 -26.79 20.50 4.37
C THR A 23 -28.10 20.80 3.64
N THR A 24 -28.09 21.10 2.34
CA THR A 24 -29.30 21.41 1.55
C THR A 24 -29.29 20.72 0.20
N PHE A 25 -29.15 19.40 0.18
CA PHE A 25 -29.36 18.62 -1.05
C PHE A 25 -30.86 18.44 -1.29
N ASN A 26 -31.45 19.26 -2.16
CA ASN A 26 -32.81 19.07 -2.69
C ASN A 26 -32.73 18.60 -4.16
N GLY A 27 -32.83 17.29 -4.39
CA GLY A 27 -33.51 16.73 -5.57
C GLY A 27 -32.73 16.46 -6.87
N GLY A 28 -31.41 16.63 -6.95
CA GLY A 28 -30.63 16.18 -8.13
C GLY A 28 -30.42 14.66 -8.17
N PRO A 29 -30.28 14.02 -9.34
CA PRO A 29 -29.94 12.59 -9.41
C PRO A 29 -28.54 12.37 -8.83
N PHE A 30 -28.46 11.57 -7.77
CA PHE A 30 -27.22 11.17 -7.12
C PHE A 30 -26.21 10.55 -8.11
N PRO A 31 -24.90 10.85 -8.01
CA PRO A 31 -23.93 10.42 -9.00
C PRO A 31 -23.72 8.90 -8.96
N LYS A 32 -24.43 8.17 -9.82
CA LYS A 32 -24.46 6.70 -9.82
C LYS A 32 -23.10 6.05 -10.10
N LYS A 33 -22.20 6.77 -10.78
CA LYS A 33 -20.87 6.29 -11.18
C LYS A 33 -19.76 6.66 -10.20
N LEU A 34 -20.04 7.52 -9.22
CA LEU A 34 -19.02 8.00 -8.29
C LEU A 34 -18.59 6.87 -7.33
N ALA A 35 -17.29 6.72 -7.16
CA ALA A 35 -16.68 5.86 -6.17
C ALA A 35 -15.38 6.49 -5.63
N PHE A 36 -14.93 6.01 -4.48
CA PHE A 36 -13.69 6.48 -3.87
C PHE A 36 -12.73 5.32 -3.57
N ALA A 37 -11.45 5.63 -3.56
CA ALA A 37 -10.43 4.80 -2.95
C ALA A 37 -9.64 5.68 -1.98
N PHE A 38 -9.38 5.18 -0.78
CA PHE A 38 -8.69 5.94 0.26
C PHE A 38 -7.40 5.23 0.63
N ASP A 39 -6.29 5.97 0.62
CA ASP A 39 -5.19 5.59 1.50
C ASP A 39 -5.61 5.71 2.98
N ILE A 40 -4.84 5.09 3.88
CA ILE A 40 -5.14 5.05 5.31
C ILE A 40 -4.24 6.01 6.09
N ASP A 41 -2.91 5.86 5.98
CA ASP A 41 -1.94 6.51 6.85
C ASP A 41 -1.57 7.88 6.29
N GLY A 42 -1.94 8.95 7.01
CA GLY A 42 -1.86 10.33 6.52
C GLY A 42 -3.17 10.83 5.88
N VAL A 43 -4.15 9.96 5.63
CA VAL A 43 -5.47 10.33 5.06
C VAL A 43 -6.61 10.10 6.04
N LEU A 44 -6.73 8.88 6.58
CA LEU A 44 -7.78 8.51 7.53
C LEU A 44 -7.27 8.50 8.97
N LYS A 45 -5.96 8.25 9.13
CA LYS A 45 -5.29 8.08 10.42
C LYS A 45 -3.92 8.74 10.44
N GLN A 46 -3.42 9.04 11.63
CA GLN A 46 -2.02 9.38 11.90
C GLN A 46 -1.54 8.50 13.05
N GLY A 47 -0.79 7.44 12.71
CA GLY A 47 -0.47 6.37 13.65
C GLY A 47 -1.73 5.72 14.23
N HIS A 48 -1.89 5.79 15.54
CA HIS A 48 -3.07 5.24 16.24
C HIS A 48 -4.28 6.17 16.24
N ASN A 49 -4.13 7.42 15.81
CA ASN A 49 -5.19 8.43 15.91
C ASN A 49 -6.00 8.50 14.62
N VAL A 50 -7.29 8.18 14.70
CA VAL A 50 -8.22 8.37 13.57
C VAL A 50 -8.60 9.85 13.47
N LEU A 51 -8.50 10.42 12.27
CA LEU A 51 -8.89 11.82 12.05
C LEU A 51 -10.41 11.98 12.22
N PRO A 52 -10.89 13.01 12.94
CA PRO A 52 -12.33 13.28 13.06
C PRO A 52 -13.04 13.42 11.70
N GLU A 53 -12.36 14.02 10.72
CA GLU A 53 -12.78 14.19 9.33
C GLU A 53 -13.00 12.84 8.64
N ALA A 54 -12.17 11.84 8.94
CA ALA A 54 -12.28 10.50 8.40
C ALA A 54 -13.57 9.83 8.86
N LYS A 55 -13.88 9.90 10.16
CA LYS A 55 -15.14 9.34 10.71
C LYS A 55 -16.38 9.98 10.08
N ARG A 56 -16.38 11.31 9.93
CA ARG A 56 -17.48 12.03 9.26
C ARG A 56 -17.62 11.63 7.80
N THR A 57 -16.49 11.48 7.11
CA THR A 57 -16.44 11.06 5.71
C THR A 57 -16.98 9.63 5.55
N MET A 58 -16.53 8.68 6.36
CA MET A 58 -16.99 7.30 6.27
C MET A 58 -18.50 7.19 6.49
N LYS A 59 -19.04 7.88 7.51
CA LYS A 59 -20.49 7.94 7.77
C LYS A 59 -21.30 8.56 6.64
N LEU A 60 -20.74 9.57 5.97
CA LEU A 60 -21.34 10.14 4.76
C LEU A 60 -21.41 9.09 3.66
N LEU A 61 -20.29 8.44 3.34
CA LEU A 61 -20.22 7.49 2.23
C LEU A 61 -21.08 6.25 2.49
N THR A 62 -21.19 5.77 3.73
CA THR A 62 -22.12 4.68 4.08
C THR A 62 -23.58 5.11 4.12
N GLY A 63 -23.87 6.41 4.13
CA GLY A 63 -25.22 6.97 4.26
C GLY A 63 -25.76 6.93 5.69
N GLU A 64 -24.96 6.51 6.67
CA GLU A 64 -25.34 6.46 8.10
C GLU A 64 -25.64 7.84 8.68
N ASP A 65 -25.15 8.91 8.06
CA ASP A 65 -25.47 10.29 8.45
C ASP A 65 -26.79 10.84 7.88
N GLY A 66 -27.49 10.04 7.06
CA GLY A 66 -28.79 10.37 6.48
C GLY A 66 -28.76 11.36 5.30
N ARG A 67 -27.58 11.85 4.88
CA ARG A 67 -27.49 12.80 3.75
C ARG A 67 -27.62 12.13 2.38
N LEU A 68 -27.31 10.83 2.29
CA LEU A 68 -27.34 10.09 1.03
C LEU A 68 -28.50 9.10 0.99
N THR A 69 -29.21 9.08 -0.14
CA THR A 69 -30.28 8.10 -0.39
C THR A 69 -29.73 6.69 -0.68
N LYS A 70 -28.47 6.59 -1.10
CA LYS A 70 -27.74 5.34 -1.29
C LYS A 70 -26.26 5.54 -0.92
N PRO A 71 -25.57 4.52 -0.37
CA PRO A 71 -24.15 4.61 -0.06
C PRO A 71 -23.29 4.89 -1.30
N ILE A 72 -22.23 5.69 -1.19
CA ILE A 72 -21.20 5.81 -2.23
C ILE A 72 -20.21 4.67 -2.07
N PRO A 73 -19.96 3.87 -3.11
CA PRO A 73 -18.96 2.80 -3.05
C PRO A 73 -17.56 3.33 -2.74
N PHE A 74 -16.85 2.68 -1.83
CA PHE A 74 -15.46 3.02 -1.55
C PHE A 74 -14.60 1.82 -1.15
N LEU A 75 -13.30 1.95 -1.39
CA LEU A 75 -12.25 1.04 -0.94
C LEU A 75 -11.22 1.74 -0.06
N LEU A 76 -10.54 0.96 0.77
CA LEU A 76 -9.31 1.32 1.45
C LEU A 76 -8.14 0.60 0.78
N ILE A 77 -7.14 1.35 0.30
CA ILE A 77 -5.94 0.84 -0.37
C ILE A 77 -4.70 1.35 0.37
N THR A 78 -4.01 0.47 1.09
CA THR A 78 -2.84 0.83 1.89
C THR A 78 -1.61 0.05 1.47
N ASN A 79 -0.45 0.71 1.52
CA ASN A 79 0.86 0.07 1.41
C ASN A 79 1.38 -0.45 2.76
N GLY A 80 0.64 -0.24 3.85
CA GLY A 80 0.84 -0.95 5.10
C GLY A 80 0.25 -2.37 5.07
N GLY A 81 0.51 -3.14 6.13
CA GLY A 81 -0.09 -4.47 6.27
C GLY A 81 0.57 -5.32 7.34
N GLY A 82 0.91 -6.56 6.98
CA GLY A 82 1.63 -7.49 7.84
C GLY A 82 0.75 -8.27 8.81
N VAL A 83 -0.57 -8.20 8.65
CA VAL A 83 -1.58 -8.97 9.41
C VAL A 83 -2.66 -9.47 8.45
N LEU A 84 -3.52 -10.39 8.91
CA LEU A 84 -4.57 -10.96 8.08
C LEU A 84 -5.59 -9.90 7.66
N ASP A 85 -6.07 -9.99 6.41
CA ASP A 85 -7.00 -9.00 5.83
C ASP A 85 -8.25 -8.82 6.72
N HIS A 86 -8.80 -9.91 7.28
CA HIS A 86 -9.98 -9.85 8.14
C HIS A 86 -9.71 -9.23 9.54
N GLU A 87 -8.51 -9.43 10.10
CA GLU A 87 -8.12 -8.83 11.38
C GLU A 87 -7.98 -7.30 11.21
N ARG A 88 -7.32 -6.86 10.14
CA ARG A 88 -7.17 -5.44 9.83
C ARG A 88 -8.51 -4.79 9.51
N LEU A 89 -9.36 -5.46 8.76
CA LEU A 89 -10.71 -4.99 8.44
C LEU A 89 -11.56 -4.78 9.70
N SER A 90 -11.53 -5.72 10.64
CA SER A 90 -12.25 -5.63 11.91
C SER A 90 -11.78 -4.44 12.75
N PHE A 91 -10.47 -4.26 12.85
CA PHE A 91 -9.87 -3.12 13.56
C PHE A 91 -10.26 -1.78 12.94
N LEU A 92 -10.12 -1.66 11.61
CA LEU A 92 -10.49 -0.43 10.88
C LEU A 92 -11.98 -0.12 10.99
N SER A 93 -12.86 -1.14 10.96
CA SER A 93 -14.30 -0.94 11.13
C SER A 93 -14.62 -0.31 12.49
N SER A 94 -14.03 -0.85 13.56
CA SER A 94 -14.18 -0.32 14.93
C SER A 94 -13.65 1.11 15.04
N GLU A 95 -12.44 1.35 14.52
CA GLU A 95 -11.78 2.66 14.59
C GLU A 95 -12.51 3.75 13.81
N LEU A 96 -12.97 3.46 12.59
CA LEU A 96 -13.69 4.40 11.73
C LEU A 96 -15.16 4.54 12.14
N GLY A 97 -15.70 3.60 12.92
CA GLY A 97 -17.08 3.59 13.38
C GLY A 97 -18.08 3.32 12.26
N VAL A 98 -17.70 2.48 11.29
CA VAL A 98 -18.54 2.00 10.18
C VAL A 98 -18.25 0.52 9.93
N GLN A 99 -19.23 -0.22 9.41
CA GLN A 99 -19.01 -1.64 9.07
C GLN A 99 -18.37 -1.77 7.69
N LEU A 100 -17.11 -2.24 7.64
CA LEU A 100 -16.45 -2.57 6.37
C LEU A 100 -16.69 -4.04 5.99
N THR A 101 -16.61 -4.32 4.68
CA THR A 101 -16.74 -5.67 4.10
C THR A 101 -15.41 -6.14 3.50
N PRO A 102 -15.17 -7.46 3.33
CA PRO A 102 -13.86 -7.99 2.90
C PRO A 102 -13.32 -7.41 1.59
N ASP A 103 -14.20 -7.07 0.64
CA ASP A 103 -13.80 -6.48 -0.64
C ASP A 103 -13.45 -4.98 -0.54
N GLN A 104 -13.59 -4.36 0.65
CA GLN A 104 -13.30 -2.94 0.88
C GLN A 104 -11.87 -2.67 1.37
N LEU A 105 -11.04 -3.69 1.56
CA LEU A 105 -9.66 -3.52 2.01
C LEU A 105 -8.67 -4.20 1.08
N VAL A 106 -7.66 -3.44 0.67
CA VAL A 106 -6.47 -3.92 -0.04
C VAL A 106 -5.24 -3.45 0.72
N GLN A 107 -4.54 -4.38 1.36
CA GLN A 107 -3.23 -4.17 1.98
C GLN A 107 -2.11 -4.40 0.95
N SER A 108 -0.88 -4.04 1.29
CA SER A 108 0.30 -4.17 0.42
C SER A 108 0.49 -5.58 -0.14
N HIS A 109 0.26 -6.60 0.68
CA HIS A 109 0.39 -8.01 0.31
C HIS A 109 -0.87 -8.61 -0.30
N THR A 110 -2.04 -7.97 -0.21
CA THR A 110 -3.31 -8.55 -0.72
C THR A 110 -3.29 -8.87 -2.22
N PRO A 111 -2.74 -7.99 -3.11
CA PRO A 111 -2.60 -8.32 -4.53
C PRO A 111 -1.70 -9.53 -4.83
N MET A 112 -0.86 -9.96 -3.87
CA MET A 112 -0.03 -11.15 -4.02
C MET A 112 -0.79 -12.46 -3.82
N ARG A 113 -2.03 -12.43 -3.35
CA ARG A 113 -2.80 -13.63 -3.00
C ARG A 113 -2.83 -14.66 -4.13
N ASP A 114 -3.19 -14.22 -5.33
CA ASP A 114 -3.27 -15.11 -6.50
C ASP A 114 -1.86 -15.52 -6.97
N TYR A 115 -0.89 -14.61 -6.85
CA TYR A 115 0.51 -14.88 -7.18
C TYR A 115 1.13 -15.96 -6.28
N ALA A 116 0.77 -15.96 -5.00
CA ALA A 116 1.25 -16.92 -4.00
C ALA A 116 0.90 -18.37 -4.35
N HIS A 117 -0.17 -18.60 -5.13
CA HIS A 117 -0.54 -19.95 -5.59
C HIS A 117 0.55 -20.62 -6.45
N LYS A 118 1.40 -19.84 -7.14
CA LYS A 118 2.60 -20.34 -7.84
C LYS A 118 3.57 -21.09 -6.91
N TYR A 119 3.50 -20.78 -5.62
CA TYR A 119 4.38 -21.29 -4.56
C TYR A 119 3.67 -22.17 -3.54
N LYS A 120 2.42 -22.58 -3.80
CA LYS A 120 1.57 -23.35 -2.87
C LYS A 120 2.28 -24.51 -2.16
N GLU A 121 2.98 -25.35 -2.92
CA GLU A 121 3.68 -26.54 -2.41
C GLU A 121 5.21 -26.31 -2.25
N LYS A 122 5.71 -25.12 -2.58
CA LYS A 122 7.14 -24.80 -2.59
C LYS A 122 7.56 -24.16 -1.26
N HIS A 123 8.83 -24.32 -0.88
CA HIS A 123 9.38 -23.62 0.28
C HIS A 123 9.69 -22.17 -0.07
N VAL A 124 9.22 -21.25 0.78
CA VAL A 124 9.44 -19.82 0.63
C VAL A 124 9.90 -19.20 1.94
N LEU A 125 10.72 -18.16 1.83
CA LEU A 125 11.05 -17.31 2.97
C LEU A 125 10.09 -16.12 2.98
N VAL A 126 9.44 -15.85 4.11
CA VAL A 126 8.49 -14.76 4.31
C VAL A 126 9.05 -13.79 5.33
N ILE A 127 9.26 -12.55 4.91
CA ILE A 127 9.89 -11.48 5.67
C ILE A 127 8.88 -10.40 6.02
N GLY A 128 8.99 -9.90 7.24
CA GLY A 128 8.25 -8.75 7.75
C GLY A 128 7.12 -9.13 8.70
N GLY A 129 6.48 -8.10 9.27
CA GLY A 129 5.38 -8.25 10.21
C GLY A 129 5.88 -8.50 11.63
N LYS A 130 4.96 -8.43 12.60
CA LYS A 130 5.28 -8.63 14.02
C LYS A 130 5.17 -10.12 14.35
N GLY A 131 6.24 -10.71 14.87
CA GLY A 131 6.28 -12.14 15.16
C GLY A 131 6.04 -12.98 13.90
N GLU A 132 5.16 -13.99 13.98
CA GLU A 132 4.80 -14.84 12.83
C GLU A 132 3.63 -14.31 11.98
N SER A 133 3.24 -13.03 12.11
CA SER A 133 2.03 -12.52 11.47
C SER A 133 2.05 -12.65 9.94
N CYS A 134 3.17 -12.34 9.28
CA CYS A 134 3.29 -12.53 7.83
C CYS A 134 3.35 -14.01 7.42
N ARG A 135 3.82 -14.92 8.30
CA ARG A 135 3.68 -16.37 8.06
C ARG A 135 2.20 -16.73 7.94
N LYS A 136 1.37 -16.25 8.87
CA LYS A 136 -0.08 -16.49 8.86
C LYS A 136 -0.74 -15.91 7.61
N VAL A 137 -0.32 -14.72 7.17
CA VAL A 137 -0.78 -14.14 5.89
C VAL A 137 -0.43 -15.05 4.72
N ALA A 138 0.83 -15.49 4.63
CA ALA A 138 1.29 -16.39 3.58
C ALA A 138 0.53 -17.72 3.56
N GLU A 139 0.33 -18.33 4.73
CA GLU A 139 -0.46 -19.55 4.90
C GLU A 139 -1.93 -19.34 4.50
N SER A 140 -2.51 -18.17 4.81
CA SER A 140 -3.88 -17.81 4.42
C SER A 140 -4.06 -17.66 2.90
N TYR A 141 -2.97 -17.35 2.18
CA TYR A 141 -2.94 -17.36 0.71
C TYR A 141 -2.64 -18.75 0.12
N GLY A 142 -2.53 -19.77 0.97
CA GLY A 142 -2.40 -21.17 0.60
C GLY A 142 -0.98 -21.70 0.53
N MET A 143 0.04 -20.91 0.86
CA MET A 143 1.43 -21.39 0.90
C MET A 143 1.62 -22.34 2.08
N LYS A 144 1.90 -23.61 1.80
CA LYS A 144 2.02 -24.64 2.84
C LYS A 144 3.36 -24.62 3.57
N ASN A 145 4.42 -24.16 2.89
CA ASN A 145 5.79 -24.20 3.38
C ASN A 145 6.36 -22.78 3.52
N ALA A 146 5.68 -21.95 4.31
CA ALA A 146 6.08 -20.58 4.62
C ALA A 146 7.00 -20.54 5.85
N HIS A 147 8.28 -20.23 5.63
CA HIS A 147 9.29 -20.08 6.68
C HIS A 147 9.55 -18.61 6.94
N ILE A 148 9.91 -18.25 8.17
CA ILE A 148 10.30 -16.86 8.53
C ILE A 148 11.77 -16.82 8.96
N PRO A 149 12.41 -15.64 8.96
CA PRO A 149 13.81 -15.50 9.39
C PRO A 149 14.10 -16.13 10.75
N GLN A 150 13.18 -16.03 11.72
CA GLN A 150 13.34 -16.64 13.04
C GLN A 150 13.49 -18.17 12.99
N ASP A 151 12.86 -18.86 12.04
CA ASP A 151 13.03 -20.32 11.88
C ASP A 151 14.47 -20.66 11.50
N VAL A 152 15.03 -19.88 10.57
CA VAL A 152 16.38 -20.08 10.04
C VAL A 152 17.42 -19.77 11.12
N ILE A 153 17.22 -18.69 11.90
CA ILE A 153 18.10 -18.34 13.03
C ILE A 153 18.00 -19.35 14.17
N ALA A 154 16.79 -19.83 14.49
CA ALA A 154 16.62 -20.89 15.50
C ALA A 154 17.35 -22.19 15.11
N TRP A 155 17.36 -22.54 13.82
CA TRP A 155 18.11 -23.69 13.31
C TRP A 155 19.63 -23.45 13.34
N LYS A 156 20.08 -22.31 12.83
CA LYS A 156 21.51 -22.01 12.68
C LYS A 156 21.82 -20.54 13.03
N PRO A 157 22.06 -20.24 14.32
CA PRO A 157 22.34 -18.88 14.78
C PRO A 157 23.57 -18.24 14.11
N SER A 158 24.54 -19.05 13.69
CA SER A 158 25.77 -18.57 13.05
C SER A 158 25.55 -17.92 11.67
N ILE A 159 24.36 -18.03 11.07
CA ILE A 159 24.01 -17.29 9.84
C ILE A 159 23.99 -15.79 10.13
N TRP A 160 23.51 -15.41 11.31
CA TRP A 160 23.51 -14.03 11.78
C TRP A 160 23.54 -14.01 13.31
N ASP A 161 24.74 -13.99 13.87
CA ASP A 161 25.02 -14.13 15.30
C ASP A 161 24.66 -12.89 16.15
N ARG A 162 24.04 -11.88 15.53
CA ARG A 162 23.63 -10.63 16.18
C ARG A 162 22.14 -10.59 16.56
N THR A 163 21.35 -11.54 16.08
CA THR A 163 19.94 -11.67 16.50
C THR A 163 19.85 -12.72 17.60
N GLU A 164 19.36 -12.30 18.76
CA GLU A 164 18.91 -13.21 19.82
C GLU A 164 17.39 -13.32 19.75
N LEU A 165 16.87 -14.55 19.74
CA LEU A 165 15.42 -14.77 19.74
C LEU A 165 14.86 -14.47 21.13
N THR A 166 13.76 -13.73 21.16
CA THR A 166 12.97 -13.54 22.39
C THR A 166 12.27 -14.84 22.79
N LYS A 167 11.88 -14.98 24.06
CA LYS A 167 11.10 -16.14 24.54
C LYS A 167 9.78 -16.29 23.78
N GLU A 168 9.18 -15.16 23.42
CA GLU A 168 7.97 -15.11 22.62
C GLU A 168 8.22 -15.63 21.19
N GLU A 169 9.37 -15.33 20.59
CA GLU A 169 9.77 -15.86 19.28
C GLU A 169 10.04 -17.36 19.32
N GLU A 170 10.77 -17.83 20.34
CA GLU A 170 11.04 -19.27 20.55
C GLU A 170 9.76 -20.11 20.61
N ALA A 171 8.64 -19.54 21.06
CA ALA A 171 7.36 -20.25 21.15
C ALA A 171 6.70 -20.54 19.80
N PHE A 172 7.05 -19.83 18.73
CA PHE A 172 6.42 -20.00 17.40
C PHE A 172 7.39 -20.37 16.27
N VAL A 173 8.70 -20.44 16.52
CA VAL A 173 9.65 -20.92 15.51
C VAL A 173 9.40 -22.38 15.16
N ARG A 174 9.67 -22.71 13.90
CA ARG A 174 9.54 -24.05 13.30
C ARG A 174 10.88 -24.44 12.65
N PRO A 175 11.97 -24.58 13.43
CA PRO A 175 13.30 -24.86 12.89
C PRO A 175 13.32 -26.21 12.18
N GLN A 176 14.04 -26.25 11.06
CA GLN A 176 14.25 -27.44 10.23
C GLN A 176 15.69 -27.43 9.73
N ASP A 177 16.19 -28.55 9.21
CA ASP A 177 17.45 -28.55 8.49
C ASP A 177 17.32 -27.86 7.13
N PHE A 178 17.48 -26.54 7.13
CA PHE A 178 17.33 -25.71 5.94
C PHE A 178 18.47 -25.88 4.93
N SER A 179 19.55 -26.59 5.26
CA SER A 179 20.59 -26.93 4.28
C SER A 179 20.10 -27.89 3.20
N SER A 180 19.05 -28.66 3.51
CA SER A 180 18.43 -29.67 2.62
C SER A 180 17.17 -29.17 1.91
N ILE A 181 16.71 -27.96 2.24
CA ILE A 181 15.47 -27.38 1.73
C ILE A 181 15.76 -26.47 0.54
N GLN A 182 15.03 -26.69 -0.55
CA GLN A 182 15.10 -25.84 -1.73
C GLN A 182 14.09 -24.70 -1.65
N PHE A 183 14.56 -23.48 -1.38
CA PHE A 183 13.72 -22.29 -1.46
C PHE A 183 13.47 -21.88 -2.91
N SER A 184 12.25 -21.45 -3.21
CA SER A 184 11.86 -21.00 -4.56
C SER A 184 11.55 -19.51 -4.65
N ALA A 185 11.20 -18.88 -3.53
CA ALA A 185 10.93 -17.45 -3.48
C ALA A 185 11.14 -16.86 -2.08
N ILE A 186 11.30 -15.54 -2.06
CA ILE A 186 11.31 -14.70 -0.88
C ILE A 186 10.20 -13.67 -1.03
N PHE A 187 9.30 -13.60 -0.04
CA PHE A 187 8.21 -12.63 0.03
C PHE A 187 8.49 -11.63 1.15
N VAL A 188 8.79 -10.38 0.80
CA VAL A 188 8.85 -9.26 1.74
C VAL A 188 7.44 -8.65 1.83
N MET A 189 6.63 -9.18 2.75
CA MET A 189 5.20 -8.84 2.88
C MET A 189 4.93 -7.62 3.76
N HIS A 190 5.92 -7.19 4.54
CA HIS A 190 5.89 -5.98 5.36
C HIS A 190 7.33 -5.57 5.72
N ASP A 191 7.50 -4.42 6.37
CA ASP A 191 8.80 -3.96 6.87
C ASP A 191 9.53 -5.00 7.72
N SER A 192 10.83 -5.11 7.45
CA SER A 192 11.79 -5.87 8.24
C SER A 192 12.06 -5.16 9.58
N HIS A 193 12.14 -5.94 10.66
CA HIS A 193 12.51 -5.47 12.00
C HIS A 193 14.01 -5.66 12.31
N ASP A 194 14.73 -6.42 11.48
CA ASP A 194 16.18 -6.61 11.55
C ASP A 194 16.74 -6.60 10.12
N TRP A 195 17.09 -5.41 9.65
CA TRP A 195 17.57 -5.22 8.27
C TRP A 195 18.85 -6.01 8.00
N GLY A 196 19.73 -6.18 8.99
CA GLY A 196 21.00 -6.89 8.81
C GLY A 196 20.77 -8.38 8.59
N ARG A 197 19.95 -9.00 9.44
CA ARG A 197 19.56 -10.41 9.32
C ARG A 197 18.83 -10.66 8.01
N ASP A 198 17.81 -9.87 7.74
CA ASP A 198 16.91 -10.11 6.60
C ASP A 198 17.63 -9.84 5.27
N THR A 199 18.50 -8.82 5.20
CA THR A 199 19.39 -8.59 4.04
C THR A 199 20.31 -9.78 3.82
N THR A 200 20.93 -10.31 4.87
CA THR A 200 21.85 -11.46 4.77
C THR A 200 21.13 -12.68 4.21
N LEU A 201 19.95 -13.02 4.75
CA LEU A 201 19.15 -14.15 4.28
C LEU A 201 18.69 -13.99 2.84
N ILE A 202 18.27 -12.77 2.44
CA ILE A 202 17.91 -12.49 1.05
C ILE A 202 19.13 -12.70 0.13
N LEU A 203 20.29 -12.14 0.49
CA LEU A 203 21.51 -12.29 -0.30
C LEU A 203 21.94 -13.75 -0.43
N ASP A 204 21.90 -14.52 0.65
CA ASP A 204 22.28 -15.94 0.65
C ASP A 204 21.37 -16.75 -0.27
N LEU A 205 20.05 -16.58 -0.15
CA LEU A 205 19.10 -17.30 -1.00
C LEU A 205 19.19 -16.87 -2.45
N LEU A 206 19.22 -15.56 -2.72
CA LEU A 206 19.35 -15.06 -4.08
C LEU A 206 20.64 -15.53 -4.73
N ASN A 207 21.74 -15.67 -3.97
CA ASN A 207 23.04 -16.11 -4.47
C ASN A 207 23.33 -17.62 -4.36
N SER A 208 22.39 -18.38 -3.80
CA SER A 208 22.53 -19.80 -3.57
C SER A 208 22.61 -20.61 -4.86
N LYS A 209 23.10 -21.84 -4.76
CA LYS A 209 22.96 -22.86 -5.79
C LYS A 209 21.53 -23.39 -5.71
N ASN A 210 20.70 -23.03 -6.69
CA ASN A 210 19.31 -23.50 -6.84
C ASN A 210 18.39 -23.32 -5.63
N GLY A 211 18.64 -22.36 -4.74
CA GLY A 211 17.76 -22.09 -3.58
C GLY A 211 18.14 -22.80 -2.28
N TYR A 212 19.30 -23.47 -2.21
CA TYR A 212 19.76 -24.15 -0.99
C TYR A 212 20.62 -23.23 -0.12
N LEU A 213 20.21 -23.00 1.14
CA LEU A 213 20.99 -22.21 2.10
C LEU A 213 22.36 -22.85 2.37
N GLY A 214 23.37 -22.02 2.62
CA GLY A 214 24.75 -22.46 2.83
C GLY A 214 25.53 -22.81 1.56
N THR A 215 24.97 -22.50 0.38
CA THR A 215 25.63 -22.69 -0.92
C THR A 215 25.78 -21.37 -1.66
N ARG A 216 26.64 -21.34 -2.69
CA ARG A 216 26.86 -20.18 -3.56
C ARG A 216 26.97 -20.61 -5.02
N THR A 217 26.38 -19.84 -5.93
CA THR A 217 26.61 -19.99 -7.37
C THR A 217 27.80 -19.13 -7.78
N GLU A 218 28.79 -19.73 -8.45
CA GLU A 218 29.93 -19.01 -9.04
C GLU A 218 29.59 -18.50 -10.45
N GLY A 219 30.12 -17.32 -10.81
CA GLY A 219 30.02 -16.79 -12.19
C GLY A 219 28.62 -16.41 -12.67
N ARG A 220 27.67 -16.19 -11.75
CA ARG A 220 26.28 -15.80 -12.08
C ARG A 220 26.22 -14.46 -12.84
N LYS A 221 25.24 -14.35 -13.74
CA LYS A 221 24.83 -13.09 -14.40
C LYS A 221 23.47 -12.61 -13.89
N ASN A 222 23.16 -11.32 -14.08
CA ASN A 222 21.84 -10.76 -13.75
C ASN A 222 20.72 -11.59 -14.38
N GLY A 223 19.66 -11.89 -13.62
CA GLY A 223 18.47 -12.57 -14.15
C GLY A 223 18.56 -14.10 -14.14
N GLU A 224 19.66 -14.67 -13.66
CA GLU A 224 19.85 -16.12 -13.50
C GLU A 224 19.58 -16.57 -12.05
N GLU A 225 18.76 -15.82 -11.29
CA GLU A 225 18.37 -16.17 -9.93
C GLU A 225 17.38 -17.35 -9.93
N ALA A 226 17.69 -18.41 -9.17
CA ALA A 226 16.78 -19.54 -8.99
C ALA A 226 15.65 -19.25 -7.97
N VAL A 227 15.82 -18.20 -7.17
CA VAL A 227 14.89 -17.76 -6.12
C VAL A 227 14.35 -16.40 -6.53
N GLU A 228 13.04 -16.25 -6.58
CA GLU A 228 12.41 -14.97 -6.91
C GLU A 228 12.29 -14.09 -5.65
N LEU A 229 12.60 -12.78 -5.76
CA LEU A 229 12.31 -11.80 -4.72
C LEU A 229 11.03 -11.04 -5.05
N ILE A 230 10.07 -11.03 -4.12
CA ILE A 230 8.79 -10.35 -4.25
C ILE A 230 8.62 -9.36 -3.10
N MET A 231 8.32 -8.10 -3.41
CA MET A 231 8.17 -7.01 -2.44
C MET A 231 6.79 -6.38 -2.53
N SER A 232 6.24 -5.96 -1.40
CA SER A 232 4.83 -5.56 -1.24
C SER A 232 4.60 -4.06 -1.19
N ASN A 233 5.62 -3.30 -0.81
CA ASN A 233 5.51 -1.86 -0.59
C ASN A 233 6.76 -1.15 -1.14
N PRO A 234 6.61 -0.24 -2.11
CA PRO A 234 7.72 0.52 -2.67
C PRO A 234 7.99 1.84 -1.94
N ASP A 235 7.16 2.25 -0.99
CA ASP A 235 7.24 3.56 -0.34
C ASP A 235 8.54 3.68 0.47
N VAL A 236 9.35 4.67 0.11
CA VAL A 236 10.58 5.00 0.85
C VAL A 236 10.25 5.62 2.19
N GLU A 237 9.21 6.44 2.23
CA GLU A 237 8.78 7.19 3.39
C GLU A 237 7.28 7.02 3.65
N TRP A 238 6.89 7.02 4.93
CA TRP A 238 5.50 6.95 5.36
C TRP A 238 5.26 7.79 6.62
N ARG A 239 3.99 8.01 6.99
CA ARG A 239 3.58 8.83 8.14
C ARG A 239 3.16 8.00 9.34
N SER A 240 3.94 8.10 10.41
CA SER A 240 3.53 7.67 11.75
C SER A 240 2.92 8.84 12.54
N ASP A 241 2.77 8.68 13.86
CA ASP A 241 2.45 9.73 14.83
C ASP A 241 3.62 10.70 15.11
N TRP A 242 4.80 10.49 14.51
CA TRP A 242 5.96 11.38 14.63
C TRP A 242 5.84 12.57 13.65
N PRO A 243 6.34 13.78 14.00
CA PRO A 243 6.12 14.99 13.18
C PRO A 243 6.74 14.97 11.77
N ILE A 244 7.73 14.12 11.52
CA ILE A 244 8.41 14.00 10.22
C ILE A 244 8.34 12.56 9.67
N PRO A 245 8.33 12.36 8.34
CA PRO A 245 8.21 11.04 7.72
C PRO A 245 9.25 10.02 8.23
N ARG A 246 8.85 8.75 8.29
CA ARG A 246 9.69 7.60 8.71
C ARG A 246 10.03 6.76 7.49
N LEU A 247 11.14 6.02 7.56
CA LEU A 247 11.51 5.09 6.49
C LEU A 247 10.54 3.91 6.45
N GLY A 248 10.16 3.49 5.24
CA GLY A 248 9.36 2.30 4.97
C GLY A 248 10.13 1.25 4.18
N GLN A 249 9.40 0.26 3.65
CA GLN A 249 9.96 -0.89 2.94
C GLN A 249 10.76 -0.48 1.69
N GLY A 250 10.40 0.62 1.04
CA GLY A 250 11.17 1.17 -0.09
C GLY A 250 12.58 1.60 0.30
N ALA A 251 12.80 2.08 1.52
CA ALA A 251 14.14 2.41 2.01
C ALA A 251 14.96 1.14 2.27
N PHE A 252 14.33 0.09 2.84
CA PHE A 252 14.94 -1.23 2.97
C PHE A 252 15.36 -1.79 1.60
N ARG A 253 14.47 -1.69 0.59
CA ARG A 253 14.76 -2.08 -0.80
C ARG A 253 15.97 -1.35 -1.36
N ILE A 254 16.04 -0.02 -1.22
CA ILE A 254 17.19 0.78 -1.70
C ILE A 254 18.51 0.33 -1.04
N GLY A 255 18.48 0.07 0.27
CA GLY A 255 19.62 -0.47 1.01
C GLY A 255 20.03 -1.85 0.48
N LEU A 256 19.05 -2.74 0.29
CA LEU A 256 19.25 -4.09 -0.24
C LEU A 256 19.84 -4.07 -1.65
N GLU A 257 19.32 -3.23 -2.55
CA GLU A 257 19.87 -3.03 -3.90
C GLU A 257 21.34 -2.60 -3.85
N SER A 258 21.66 -1.65 -2.97
CA SER A 258 23.02 -1.13 -2.79
C SER A 258 23.98 -2.20 -2.27
N VAL A 259 23.56 -2.97 -1.26
CA VAL A 259 24.36 -4.06 -0.69
C VAL A 259 24.53 -5.21 -1.69
N TYR A 260 23.46 -5.56 -2.43
CA TYR A 260 23.52 -6.58 -3.47
C TYR A 260 24.50 -6.18 -4.57
N LYS A 261 24.43 -4.93 -5.06
CA LYS A 261 25.37 -4.39 -6.05
C LYS A 261 26.82 -4.39 -5.55
N ALA A 262 27.05 -3.96 -4.32
CA ALA A 262 28.39 -3.89 -3.74
C ALA A 262 29.02 -5.28 -3.54
N THR A 263 28.22 -6.30 -3.23
CA THR A 263 28.71 -7.65 -2.93
C THR A 263 28.78 -8.57 -4.15
N THR A 264 28.03 -8.29 -5.21
CA THR A 264 27.94 -9.15 -6.40
C THR A 264 28.39 -8.47 -7.69
N GLY A 265 28.37 -7.13 -7.75
CA GLY A 265 28.52 -6.36 -8.99
C GLY A 265 27.25 -6.35 -9.87
N LEU A 266 26.21 -7.10 -9.50
CA LEU A 266 24.98 -7.30 -10.25
C LEU A 266 23.86 -6.36 -9.78
N ASP A 267 22.86 -6.14 -10.62
CA ASP A 267 21.68 -5.36 -10.23
C ASP A 267 20.61 -6.31 -9.67
N LEU A 268 19.97 -5.91 -8.57
CA LEU A 268 18.96 -6.72 -7.92
C LEU A 268 17.69 -6.81 -8.78
N THR A 269 17.25 -8.04 -9.07
CA THR A 269 15.98 -8.31 -9.74
C THR A 269 14.90 -8.65 -8.72
N TYR A 270 13.71 -8.05 -8.87
CA TYR A 270 12.58 -8.30 -7.98
C TYR A 270 11.24 -7.95 -8.63
N THR A 271 10.16 -8.56 -8.13
CA THR A 271 8.78 -8.22 -8.48
C THR A 271 8.22 -7.29 -7.41
N GLN A 272 7.66 -6.15 -7.81
CA GLN A 272 7.12 -5.14 -6.90
C GLN A 272 5.60 -5.03 -6.99
N TYR A 273 4.95 -5.08 -5.83
CA TYR A 273 3.56 -4.73 -5.61
C TYR A 273 3.46 -3.49 -4.71
N GLY A 274 2.24 -3.05 -4.42
CA GLY A 274 1.94 -1.81 -3.69
C GLY A 274 1.76 -0.64 -4.65
N LYS A 275 1.07 0.41 -4.21
CA LYS A 275 0.96 1.67 -4.95
C LYS A 275 2.38 2.23 -5.18
N PRO A 276 2.73 2.78 -6.35
CA PRO A 276 1.88 3.12 -7.50
C PRO A 276 1.74 2.00 -8.55
N PHE A 277 2.13 0.76 -8.26
CA PHE A 277 2.23 -0.28 -9.29
C PHE A 277 0.87 -0.74 -9.80
N LYS A 278 0.81 -0.98 -11.12
CA LYS A 278 -0.41 -1.35 -11.85
C LYS A 278 -1.13 -2.56 -11.24
N ALA A 279 -0.38 -3.58 -10.80
CA ALA A 279 -0.96 -4.80 -10.22
C ALA A 279 -1.84 -4.50 -8.99
N THR A 280 -1.45 -3.52 -8.16
CA THR A 280 -2.25 -3.11 -7.00
C THR A 280 -3.54 -2.40 -7.43
N TYR A 281 -3.48 -1.49 -8.40
CA TYR A 281 -4.67 -0.78 -8.87
C TYR A 281 -5.63 -1.68 -9.65
N ASP A 282 -5.12 -2.61 -10.47
CA ASP A 282 -5.93 -3.63 -11.14
C ASP A 282 -6.68 -4.50 -10.11
N PHE A 283 -5.97 -4.96 -9.07
CA PHE A 283 -6.58 -5.75 -8.00
C PHE A 283 -7.62 -4.93 -7.23
N SER A 284 -7.32 -3.67 -6.91
CA SER A 284 -8.25 -2.75 -6.26
C SER A 284 -9.49 -2.49 -7.10
N GLU A 285 -9.38 -2.30 -8.41
CA GLU A 285 -10.55 -2.17 -9.28
C GLU A 285 -11.43 -3.42 -9.24
N LEU A 286 -10.83 -4.61 -9.27
CA LEU A 286 -11.56 -5.86 -9.15
C LEU A 286 -12.28 -5.98 -7.79
N SER A 287 -11.61 -5.60 -6.69
CA SER A 287 -12.21 -5.53 -5.35
C SER A 287 -13.39 -4.56 -5.31
N LEU A 288 -13.27 -3.37 -5.91
CA LEU A 288 -14.35 -2.38 -5.97
C LEU A 288 -15.55 -2.91 -6.73
N ARG A 289 -15.32 -3.64 -7.84
CA ARG A 289 -16.38 -4.29 -8.61
C ARG A 289 -17.06 -5.42 -7.84
N ARG A 290 -16.31 -6.23 -7.09
CA ARG A 290 -16.89 -7.25 -6.19
C ARG A 290 -17.75 -6.61 -5.09
N TYR A 291 -17.26 -5.53 -4.49
CA TYR A 291 -18.02 -4.78 -3.49
C TYR A 291 -19.30 -4.17 -4.07
N LEU A 292 -19.26 -3.60 -5.28
CA LEU A 292 -20.46 -3.11 -5.98
C LEU A 292 -21.51 -4.21 -6.13
N ALA A 293 -21.09 -5.39 -6.58
CA ALA A 293 -21.98 -6.55 -6.73
C ALA A 293 -22.57 -6.97 -5.37
N SER A 294 -21.76 -6.99 -4.30
CA SER A 294 -22.22 -7.39 -2.96
C SER A 294 -23.26 -6.44 -2.37
N VAL A 295 -23.30 -5.18 -2.80
CA VAL A 295 -24.31 -4.19 -2.39
C VAL A 295 -25.44 -4.00 -3.41
N GLY A 296 -25.60 -4.94 -4.35
CA GLY A 296 -26.70 -4.94 -5.33
C GLY A 296 -26.60 -3.82 -6.38
N ARG A 297 -25.39 -3.33 -6.65
CA ARG A 297 -25.11 -2.38 -7.73
C ARG A 297 -24.53 -3.09 -8.95
N ASP A 298 -24.79 -2.54 -10.12
CA ASP A 298 -24.24 -3.05 -11.38
C ASP A 298 -22.72 -2.86 -11.40
N ALA A 299 -21.97 -3.96 -11.32
CA ALA A 299 -20.51 -3.96 -11.31
C ALA A 299 -19.89 -3.77 -12.71
N SER A 300 -20.70 -3.78 -13.77
CA SER A 300 -20.23 -3.59 -15.16
C SER A 300 -20.16 -2.12 -15.58
N VAL A 301 -20.79 -1.21 -14.83
CA VAL A 301 -20.81 0.21 -15.18
C VAL A 301 -19.40 0.82 -15.05
N PRO A 302 -19.03 1.76 -15.95
CA PRO A 302 -17.86 2.59 -15.75
C PRO A 302 -18.01 3.46 -14.50
N LEU A 303 -16.97 3.50 -13.66
CA LEU A 303 -16.91 4.29 -12.44
C LEU A 303 -16.02 5.52 -12.63
N HIS A 304 -16.38 6.61 -11.97
CA HIS A 304 -15.49 7.74 -11.75
C HIS A 304 -14.89 7.56 -10.35
N VAL A 305 -13.70 6.97 -10.30
CA VAL A 305 -13.01 6.69 -9.04
C VAL A 305 -12.10 7.85 -8.69
N TYR A 306 -12.20 8.32 -7.46
CA TYR A 306 -11.30 9.32 -6.88
C TYR A 306 -10.42 8.64 -5.82
N MET A 307 -9.12 8.53 -6.11
CA MET A 307 -8.12 8.12 -5.12
C MET A 307 -7.79 9.31 -4.22
N VAL A 308 -7.99 9.16 -2.92
CA VAL A 308 -7.63 10.13 -1.89
C VAL A 308 -6.38 9.65 -1.19
N GLY A 309 -5.30 10.42 -1.32
CA GLY A 309 -3.96 10.04 -0.87
C GLY A 309 -3.17 11.22 -0.34
N ASP A 310 -2.13 10.95 0.43
CA ASP A 310 -1.23 11.95 0.99
C ASP A 310 0.16 11.93 0.32
N ASN A 311 0.50 10.87 -0.42
CA ASN A 311 1.81 10.68 -1.01
C ASN A 311 1.76 10.85 -2.56
N PRO A 312 2.37 11.91 -3.12
CA PRO A 312 2.40 12.15 -4.55
C PRO A 312 3.03 11.00 -5.36
N ALA A 313 4.09 10.38 -4.85
CA ALA A 313 4.83 9.33 -5.55
C ALA A 313 4.14 7.96 -5.50
N SER A 314 3.13 7.80 -4.63
CA SER A 314 2.41 6.55 -4.40
C SER A 314 0.96 6.66 -4.87
N ASP A 315 0.13 7.41 -4.15
CA ASP A 315 -1.31 7.49 -4.40
C ASP A 315 -1.64 8.24 -5.69
N ILE A 316 -1.00 9.39 -5.89
CA ILE A 316 -1.31 10.28 -7.01
C ILE A 316 -0.71 9.74 -8.30
N ALA A 317 0.55 9.30 -8.26
CA ALA A 317 1.20 8.65 -9.40
C ALA A 317 0.42 7.42 -9.87
N GLY A 318 0.03 6.53 -8.94
CA GLY A 318 -0.70 5.31 -9.26
C GLY A 318 -2.11 5.58 -9.80
N ALA A 319 -2.86 6.47 -9.16
CA ALA A 319 -4.20 6.83 -9.62
C ALA A 319 -4.18 7.44 -11.03
N ASN A 320 -3.26 8.39 -11.28
CA ASN A 320 -3.12 9.02 -12.58
C ASN A 320 -2.73 8.01 -13.67
N ALA A 321 -1.79 7.09 -13.37
CA ALA A 321 -1.37 6.06 -14.32
C ALA A 321 -2.48 5.05 -14.64
N HIS A 322 -3.35 4.75 -13.66
CA HIS A 322 -4.51 3.88 -13.84
C HIS A 322 -5.72 4.57 -14.48
N GLY A 323 -5.68 5.90 -14.64
CA GLY A 323 -6.76 6.70 -15.20
C GLY A 323 -7.86 7.09 -14.19
N TRP A 324 -7.60 6.95 -12.90
CA TRP A 324 -8.47 7.47 -11.84
C TRP A 324 -8.20 8.95 -11.60
N SER A 325 -9.21 9.65 -11.07
CA SER A 325 -9.01 11.00 -10.53
C SER A 325 -8.29 10.91 -9.18
N SER A 326 -7.55 11.96 -8.83
CA SER A 326 -6.66 11.95 -7.67
C SER A 326 -6.85 13.20 -6.80
N ILE A 327 -7.00 12.99 -5.50
CA ILE A 327 -7.18 14.02 -4.48
C ILE A 327 -6.01 13.91 -3.51
N LEU A 328 -5.13 14.91 -3.54
CA LEU A 328 -3.98 14.97 -2.64
C LEU A 328 -4.36 15.74 -1.36
N VAL A 329 -4.22 15.13 -0.20
CA VAL A 329 -4.50 15.76 1.09
C VAL A 329 -3.23 16.26 1.78
N ARG A 330 -3.37 17.32 2.59
CA ARG A 330 -2.26 17.94 3.36
C ARG A 330 -2.05 17.33 4.75
N THR A 331 -2.68 16.20 5.05
CA THR A 331 -2.66 15.58 6.39
C THR A 331 -1.55 14.55 6.57
N GLY A 332 -0.69 14.34 5.57
CA GLY A 332 0.32 13.27 5.57
C GLY A 332 1.67 13.64 4.95
N VAL A 333 2.23 12.83 4.06
CA VAL A 333 3.56 13.01 3.45
C VAL A 333 3.65 14.37 2.76
N PHE A 334 2.66 14.74 1.97
CA PHE A 334 2.62 16.03 1.31
C PHE A 334 2.19 17.16 2.26
N HIS A 335 3.02 18.20 2.30
CA HIS A 335 2.70 19.52 2.83
C HIS A 335 3.29 20.57 1.88
N ASP A 336 2.56 21.68 1.68
CA ASP A 336 2.95 22.81 0.82
C ASP A 336 3.16 24.11 1.62
N THR A 337 3.52 23.98 2.90
CA THR A 337 3.67 25.10 3.85
C THR A 337 4.77 26.09 3.46
N HIS A 338 5.75 25.67 2.65
CA HIS A 338 6.83 26.50 2.13
C HIS A 338 6.83 26.59 0.60
N GLY A 339 5.69 26.29 -0.05
CA GLY A 339 5.54 26.36 -1.50
C GLY A 339 6.03 25.11 -2.25
N GLU A 340 6.19 24.00 -1.55
CA GLU A 340 6.47 22.69 -2.14
C GLU A 340 5.40 22.33 -3.18
N LYS A 341 5.84 21.72 -4.28
CA LYS A 341 4.95 21.23 -5.34
C LYS A 341 4.95 19.71 -5.33
N PRO A 342 3.80 19.06 -5.54
CA PRO A 342 3.75 17.62 -5.59
C PRO A 342 4.53 17.11 -6.81
N ALA A 343 5.29 16.02 -6.63
CA ALA A 343 6.06 15.40 -7.71
C ALA A 343 5.17 14.91 -8.88
N PHE A 344 3.90 14.62 -8.58
CA PHE A 344 2.87 14.24 -9.55
C PHE A 344 1.66 15.14 -9.37
N GLN A 345 1.14 15.70 -10.46
CA GLN A 345 0.03 16.65 -10.42
C GLN A 345 -1.27 15.92 -10.06
N PRO A 346 -1.92 16.24 -8.92
CA PRO A 346 -3.24 15.69 -8.60
C PRO A 346 -4.35 16.43 -9.36
N THR A 347 -5.54 15.83 -9.38
CA THR A 347 -6.75 16.49 -9.89
C THR A 347 -7.14 17.68 -9.02
N VAL A 348 -7.01 17.54 -7.70
CA VAL A 348 -7.18 18.63 -6.73
C VAL A 348 -6.28 18.40 -5.51
N ILE A 349 -5.94 19.48 -4.82
CA ILE A 349 -5.32 19.44 -3.50
C ILE A 349 -6.36 19.91 -2.47
N ALA A 350 -6.55 19.14 -1.40
CA ALA A 350 -7.49 19.44 -0.33
C ALA A 350 -6.79 19.48 1.03
N ASP A 351 -7.37 20.20 1.99
CA ASP A 351 -6.78 20.32 3.32
C ASP A 351 -6.84 18.99 4.10
N ASN A 352 -7.90 18.20 3.87
CA ASN A 352 -8.10 16.90 4.50
C ASN A 352 -9.08 16.04 3.68
N VAL A 353 -9.28 14.80 4.11
CA VAL A 353 -10.16 13.82 3.46
C VAL A 353 -11.60 14.32 3.28
N GLU A 354 -12.17 14.99 4.28
CA GLU A 354 -13.55 15.50 4.21
C GLU A 354 -13.67 16.54 3.10
N LYS A 355 -12.77 17.52 3.04
CA LYS A 355 -12.78 18.55 1.99
C LYS A 355 -12.57 18.00 0.60
N GLY A 356 -11.71 16.98 0.47
CA GLY A 356 -11.51 16.26 -0.78
C GLY A 356 -12.79 15.60 -1.28
N VAL A 357 -13.46 14.84 -0.41
CA VAL A 357 -14.71 14.13 -0.74
C VAL A 357 -15.85 15.12 -1.04
N GLU A 358 -16.00 16.19 -0.26
CA GLU A 358 -16.99 17.23 -0.51
C GLU A 358 -16.82 17.87 -1.90
N TRP A 359 -15.57 18.14 -2.29
CA TRP A 359 -15.26 18.68 -3.62
C TRP A 359 -15.61 17.70 -4.74
N ALA A 360 -15.26 16.41 -4.60
CA ALA A 360 -15.53 15.41 -5.63
C ALA A 360 -17.03 15.17 -5.82
N ILE A 361 -17.79 15.11 -4.72
CA ILE A 361 -19.26 15.05 -4.78
C ILE A 361 -19.81 16.29 -5.48
N GLY A 362 -19.32 17.49 -5.13
CA GLY A 362 -19.73 18.74 -5.78
C GLY A 362 -19.47 18.73 -7.29
N ARG A 363 -18.29 18.26 -7.71
CA ARG A 363 -17.92 18.11 -9.12
C ARG A 363 -18.81 17.14 -9.88
N GLU A 364 -19.06 15.95 -9.35
CA GLU A 364 -19.93 14.95 -10.00
C GLU A 364 -21.40 15.40 -10.10
N MET A 365 -21.79 16.38 -9.29
CA MET A 365 -23.11 17.00 -9.33
C MET A 365 -23.18 18.27 -10.20
N GLY A 366 -22.06 18.75 -10.76
CA GLY A 366 -22.00 20.01 -11.49
C GLY A 366 -22.17 21.25 -10.60
N LEU A 367 -21.83 21.15 -9.30
CA LEU A 367 -21.79 22.27 -8.36
C LEU A 367 -20.43 22.98 -8.35
N CYS A 368 -19.40 22.28 -8.81
CA CYS A 368 -18.11 22.76 -9.26
C CYS A 368 -17.85 22.10 -10.64
#